data_AF-A0A1Y2LLR4-F1
#
_entry.id   AF-A0A1Y2LLR4-F1
#
_cell.length_a   1.000
_cell.length_b   1.000
_cell.length_c   1.000
_cell.angle_alpha   90.00
_cell.angle_beta   90.00
_cell.angle_gamma   90.00
#
_symmetry.space_group_name_H-M   'P 1'
#
loop_
_entity.id
_entity.type
_entity.pdbx_description
1 polymer ?
#
loop_
_entity_poly.entity_id
_entity_poly.type
_entity_poly.pdbx_seq_one_letter_code
_entity_poly.pdbx_strand_id
1 'polypeptide(L)'
;MRSRITTYLRGRGLQAYQIAMWCYPKLSPVKAEECVEARQVCPTLFVSLESAIADLPYQEVGTLYAVLHKAVMALAMFITENMADIRMDNAIIEVQRWIQVRYPSTAIGGSSLEALREFTRMIVSQEAATWPAYATALINRHAPDQTLKQRRMLITGNHVVTMLVCDIIFQATLPQLRERYSTSEIIGFIRAHRQEYLFLDDTLPWPSVGMVQYAVNNTETEYRAAGERIGPWEYCTPTGAASDTECSICMSKIFPEGSVQTVVVHNVVVQNVITKCGHVFHWACLDGWVNESGMKTSNTCPTCRTVMCRPRQRVHISMDSAAMGDSSRRDATSISNVLSQD
;
A
#
# COMPACT_ATOMS: atom_id res chain seq x y z
N MET A 1 17.56 -14.08 -7.24
CA MET A 1 18.68 -14.32 -6.30
C MET A 1 19.48 -13.05 -5.96
N ARG A 2 19.87 -12.20 -6.92
CA ARG A 2 20.65 -10.96 -6.66
C ARG A 2 19.98 -9.95 -5.70
N SER A 3 18.65 -9.77 -5.73
CA SER A 3 17.97 -8.83 -4.82
C SER A 3 18.01 -9.27 -3.35
N ARG A 4 18.05 -10.58 -3.07
CA ARG A 4 18.07 -11.11 -1.69
C ARG A 4 19.37 -10.79 -0.97
N ILE A 5 20.50 -10.81 -1.68
CA ILE A 5 21.82 -10.50 -1.11
C ILE A 5 21.90 -9.02 -0.71
N THR A 6 21.39 -8.11 -1.55
CA THR A 6 21.40 -6.68 -1.27
C THR A 6 20.51 -6.31 -0.08
N THR A 7 19.30 -6.89 0.02
CA THR A 7 18.41 -6.65 1.17
C THR A 7 19.01 -7.19 2.47
N TYR A 8 19.65 -8.36 2.41
CA TYR A 8 20.29 -8.98 3.56
C TYR A 8 21.45 -8.14 4.12
N LEU A 9 22.32 -7.62 3.24
CA LEU A 9 23.46 -6.79 3.64
C LEU A 9 23.01 -5.45 4.22
N ARG A 10 21.96 -4.82 3.65
CA ARG A 10 21.39 -3.58 4.18
C ARG A 10 20.82 -3.75 5.59
N GLY A 11 20.12 -4.86 5.84
CA GLY A 11 19.62 -5.19 7.18
C GLY A 11 20.75 -5.27 8.21
N ARG A 12 21.89 -5.88 7.88
CA ARG A 12 23.05 -5.94 8.80
C ARG A 12 23.68 -4.57 9.07
N GLY A 13 23.74 -3.70 8.06
CA GLY A 13 24.22 -2.33 8.22
C GLY A 13 23.39 -1.54 9.23
N LEU A 14 22.06 -1.60 9.10
CA LEU A 14 21.14 -0.97 10.06
C LEU A 14 21.32 -1.53 11.48
N GLN A 15 21.48 -2.85 11.63
CA GLN A 15 21.71 -3.45 12.95
C GLN A 15 23.02 -2.98 13.59
N ALA A 16 24.12 -3.02 12.84
CA ALA A 16 25.41 -2.56 13.33
C ALA A 16 25.35 -1.09 13.74
N TYR A 17 24.67 -0.27 12.96
CA TYR A 17 24.42 1.13 13.27
C TYR A 17 23.59 1.31 14.55
N GLN A 18 22.45 0.62 14.69
CA GLN A 18 21.61 0.72 15.89
C GLN A 18 22.34 0.25 17.15
N ILE A 19 23.16 -0.81 17.05
CA ILE A 19 24.02 -1.26 18.15
C ILE A 19 25.07 -0.20 18.49
N ALA A 20 25.70 0.41 17.49
CA ALA A 20 26.67 1.48 17.71
C ALA A 20 26.02 2.67 18.43
N MET A 21 24.83 3.10 18.01
CA MET A 21 24.09 4.19 18.64
C MET A 21 23.65 3.83 20.07
N TRP A 22 23.27 2.58 20.32
CA TRP A 22 23.04 2.08 21.67
C TRP A 22 24.30 2.15 22.54
N CYS A 23 25.46 1.74 22.03
CA CYS A 23 26.70 1.80 22.81
C CYS A 23 27.21 3.23 23.00
N TYR A 24 26.96 4.13 22.05
CA TYR A 24 27.53 5.48 22.01
C TYR A 24 26.43 6.54 21.75
N PRO A 25 25.65 6.94 22.77
CA PRO A 25 24.47 7.80 22.62
C PRO A 25 24.78 9.27 22.32
N LYS A 26 26.03 9.64 22.06
CA LYS A 26 26.39 11.04 21.85
C LYS A 26 25.86 11.49 20.49
N LEU A 27 24.68 12.11 20.51
CA LEU A 27 24.12 12.79 19.34
C LEU A 27 24.98 14.00 19.01
N SER A 28 25.22 14.23 17.71
CA SER A 28 25.71 15.52 17.27
C SER A 28 24.65 16.59 17.58
N PRO A 29 25.06 17.87 17.78
CA PRO A 29 24.09 18.95 18.00
C PRO A 29 23.02 19.03 16.92
N VAL A 30 23.39 18.83 15.65
CA VAL A 30 22.47 18.79 14.50
C VAL A 30 21.44 17.68 14.64
N LYS A 31 21.87 16.45 15.00
CA LYS A 31 20.96 15.32 15.19
C LYS A 31 20.03 15.52 16.39
N ALA A 32 20.49 16.18 17.44
CA ALA A 32 19.65 16.52 18.59
C ALA A 32 18.54 17.51 18.19
N GLU A 33 18.87 18.51 17.38
CA GLU A 33 17.89 19.46 16.83
C GLU A 33 16.86 18.77 15.93
N GLU A 34 17.30 17.91 15.01
CA GLU A 34 16.41 17.09 14.16
C GLU A 34 15.45 16.21 15.00
N CYS A 35 15.91 15.65 16.12
CA CYS A 35 15.06 14.87 17.02
C CYS A 35 13.98 15.72 17.71
N VAL A 36 14.34 16.96 18.09
CA VAL A 36 13.38 17.91 18.68
C VAL A 36 12.35 18.33 17.65
N GLU A 37 12.78 18.67 16.43
CA GLU A 37 11.89 19.01 15.32
C GLU A 37 10.94 17.86 14.98
N ALA A 38 11.45 16.64 14.86
CA ALA A 38 10.62 15.46 14.61
C ALA A 38 9.53 15.28 15.68
N ARG A 39 9.86 15.49 16.96
CA ARG A 39 8.88 15.43 18.06
C ARG A 39 7.82 16.53 17.97
N GLN A 40 8.20 17.72 17.51
CA GLN A 40 7.27 18.84 17.30
C GLN A 40 6.33 18.59 16.11
N VAL A 41 6.84 18.02 15.02
CA VAL A 41 6.04 17.72 13.82
C VAL A 41 5.15 16.49 14.04
N CYS A 42 5.63 15.46 14.75
CA CYS A 42 4.94 14.17 14.92
C CYS A 42 4.56 13.83 16.38
N PRO A 43 3.94 14.72 17.15
CA PRO A 43 3.75 14.50 18.59
C PRO A 43 2.93 13.24 18.88
N THR A 44 1.85 12.99 18.12
CA THR A 44 0.98 11.81 18.31
C THR A 44 1.69 10.49 18.00
N LEU A 45 2.61 10.49 17.03
CA LEU A 45 3.43 9.31 16.73
C LEU A 45 4.35 9.00 17.91
N PHE A 46 5.03 10.01 18.47
CA PHE A 46 5.93 9.80 19.61
C PHE A 46 5.19 9.36 20.86
N VAL A 47 4.00 9.91 21.16
CA VAL A 47 3.17 9.40 22.27
C VAL A 47 2.83 7.91 22.07
N SER A 48 2.47 7.52 20.85
CA SER A 48 2.15 6.12 20.53
C SER A 48 3.36 5.20 20.68
N LEU A 49 4.53 5.65 20.23
CA LEU A 49 5.79 4.90 20.35
C LEU A 49 6.25 4.79 21.80
N GLU A 50 6.12 5.85 22.60
CA GLU A 50 6.52 5.86 24.01
C GLU A 50 5.62 4.94 24.85
N SER A 51 4.30 4.95 24.63
CA SER A 51 3.39 3.98 25.25
C SER A 51 3.74 2.56 24.81
N ALA A 52 3.97 2.32 23.52
CA ALA A 52 4.42 1.02 23.03
C ALA A 52 5.73 0.55 23.69
N ILE A 53 6.72 1.44 23.87
CA ILE A 53 7.97 1.12 24.56
C ILE A 53 7.74 0.78 26.03
N ALA A 54 6.84 1.49 26.72
CA ALA A 54 6.54 1.24 28.12
C ALA A 54 5.82 -0.10 28.33
N ASP A 55 4.83 -0.40 27.48
CA ASP A 55 3.83 -1.44 27.74
C ASP A 55 4.15 -2.79 27.09
N LEU A 56 4.94 -2.81 26.00
CA LEU A 56 5.15 -4.00 25.18
C LEU A 56 6.52 -4.67 25.42
N PRO A 57 6.65 -5.97 25.11
CA PRO A 57 7.95 -6.64 25.12
C PRO A 57 8.83 -6.14 23.97
N TYR A 58 10.16 -6.18 24.16
CA TYR A 58 11.14 -5.65 23.20
C TYR A 58 11.01 -6.21 21.78
N GLN A 59 10.56 -7.47 21.62
CA GLN A 59 10.33 -8.08 20.31
C GLN A 59 9.20 -7.37 19.57
N GLU A 60 8.11 -7.09 20.27
CA GLU A 60 6.94 -6.43 19.69
C GLU A 60 7.23 -4.99 19.30
N VAL A 61 7.95 -4.26 20.15
CA VAL A 61 8.42 -2.90 19.80
C VAL A 61 9.37 -2.97 18.59
N GLY A 62 10.24 -3.98 18.50
CA GLY A 62 11.09 -4.18 17.34
C GLY A 62 10.28 -4.41 16.06
N THR A 63 9.24 -5.25 16.11
CA THR A 63 8.29 -5.45 15.01
C THR A 63 7.58 -4.17 14.62
N LEU A 64 7.12 -3.38 15.60
CA LEU A 64 6.49 -2.08 15.37
C LEU A 64 7.41 -1.12 14.61
N TYR A 65 8.69 -1.03 14.95
CA TYR A 65 9.66 -0.20 14.22
C TYR A 65 9.86 -0.68 12.78
N ALA A 66 9.77 -1.98 12.54
CA ALA A 66 9.88 -2.51 11.18
C ALA A 66 8.66 -2.18 10.32
N VAL A 67 7.47 -2.27 10.92
CA VAL A 67 6.22 -1.83 10.31
C VAL A 67 6.29 -0.32 10.02
N LEU A 68 6.75 0.48 10.97
CA LEU A 68 6.94 1.91 10.79
C LEU A 68 7.95 2.23 9.67
N HIS A 69 9.06 1.50 9.59
CA HIS A 69 10.04 1.66 8.51
C HIS A 69 9.40 1.49 7.14
N LYS A 70 8.62 0.43 6.95
CA LYS A 70 7.90 0.16 5.70
C LYS A 70 6.85 1.23 5.41
N ALA A 71 6.15 1.73 6.41
CA ALA A 71 5.23 2.85 6.27
C ALA A 71 5.94 4.12 5.78
N VAL A 72 7.09 4.48 6.39
CA VAL A 72 7.92 5.61 5.94
C VAL A 72 8.38 5.42 4.49
N MET A 73 8.81 4.20 4.12
CA MET A 73 9.22 3.91 2.75
C MET A 73 8.08 4.10 1.75
N ALA A 74 6.87 3.64 2.10
CA ALA A 74 5.68 3.85 1.28
C ALA A 74 5.37 5.34 1.15
N LEU A 75 5.34 6.09 2.26
CA LEU A 75 5.11 7.54 2.28
C LEU A 75 6.14 8.30 1.45
N ALA A 76 7.43 8.00 1.60
CA ALA A 76 8.48 8.61 0.79
C ALA A 76 8.21 8.38 -0.70
N MET A 77 7.83 7.17 -1.09
CA MET A 77 7.48 6.88 -2.48
C MET A 77 6.23 7.65 -2.94
N PHE A 78 5.15 7.64 -2.18
CA PHE A 78 3.93 8.40 -2.50
C PHE A 78 4.20 9.90 -2.67
N ILE A 79 5.00 10.49 -1.77
CA ILE A 79 5.42 11.89 -1.83
C ILE A 79 6.23 12.14 -3.11
N THR A 80 7.19 11.26 -3.41
CA THR A 80 8.02 11.45 -4.61
C THR A 80 7.26 11.26 -5.91
N GLU A 81 6.21 10.43 -5.94
CA GLU A 81 5.31 10.29 -7.10
C GLU A 81 4.43 11.54 -7.32
N ASN A 82 4.43 12.50 -6.38
CA ASN A 82 3.64 13.74 -6.43
C ASN A 82 2.18 13.47 -6.75
N MET A 83 1.62 12.53 -6.03
CA MET A 83 0.20 12.29 -6.04
C MET A 83 -0.50 13.56 -5.53
N ALA A 84 -1.54 14.01 -6.25
CA ALA A 84 -2.40 15.10 -5.78
C ALA A 84 -2.94 14.75 -4.37
N ASP A 85 -3.23 15.76 -3.55
CA ASP A 85 -3.57 15.57 -2.12
C ASP A 85 -4.69 14.52 -1.88
N ILE A 86 -5.73 14.50 -2.71
CA ILE A 86 -6.82 13.49 -2.63
C ILE A 86 -6.30 12.04 -2.74
N ARG A 87 -5.26 11.81 -3.54
CA ARG A 87 -4.63 10.48 -3.67
C ARG A 87 -3.73 10.16 -2.47
N MET A 88 -3.25 11.18 -1.77
CA MET A 88 -2.43 11.01 -0.57
C MET A 88 -3.26 10.56 0.64
N ASP A 89 -4.47 11.10 0.80
CA ASP A 89 -5.37 10.67 1.87
C ASP A 89 -5.71 9.17 1.74
N ASN A 90 -5.98 8.71 0.52
CA ASN A 90 -6.18 7.29 0.23
C ASN A 90 -4.90 6.47 0.52
N ALA A 91 -3.72 6.99 0.18
CA ALA A 91 -2.45 6.34 0.48
C ALA A 91 -2.25 6.18 2.00
N ILE A 92 -2.62 7.18 2.80
CA ILE A 92 -2.56 7.10 4.27
C ILE A 92 -3.53 6.06 4.81
N ILE A 93 -4.76 6.02 4.31
CA ILE A 93 -5.76 5.01 4.71
C ILE A 93 -5.23 3.60 4.41
N GLU A 94 -4.63 3.39 3.24
CA GLU A 94 -4.06 2.09 2.87
C GLU A 94 -2.84 1.73 3.72
N VAL A 95 -1.94 2.67 3.99
CA VAL A 95 -0.81 2.46 4.92
C VAL A 95 -1.32 2.15 6.32
N GLN A 96 -2.34 2.87 6.81
CA GLN A 96 -2.95 2.63 8.11
C GLN A 96 -3.54 1.22 8.19
N ARG A 97 -4.31 0.81 7.18
CA ARG A 97 -4.89 -0.52 7.09
C ARG A 97 -3.80 -1.59 7.08
N TRP A 98 -2.74 -1.38 6.31
CA TRP A 98 -1.61 -2.30 6.26
C TRP A 98 -0.91 -2.42 7.63
N ILE A 99 -0.68 -1.30 8.32
CA ILE A 99 -0.15 -1.28 9.69
C ILE A 99 -1.05 -2.07 10.64
N GLN A 100 -2.37 -1.87 10.59
CA GLN A 100 -3.34 -2.56 11.45
C GLN A 100 -3.38 -4.07 11.21
N VAL A 101 -3.26 -4.52 9.95
CA VAL A 101 -3.19 -5.95 9.62
C VAL A 101 -1.92 -6.59 10.19
N ARG A 102 -0.80 -5.87 10.15
CA ARG A 102 0.51 -6.36 10.59
C ARG A 102 0.73 -6.25 12.09
N TYR A 103 0.14 -5.24 12.71
CA TYR A 103 0.29 -4.98 14.12
C TYR A 103 -1.04 -4.44 14.68
N PRO A 104 -2.03 -5.33 14.93
CA PRO A 104 -3.38 -4.93 15.33
C PRO A 104 -3.46 -4.13 16.64
N SER A 105 -2.47 -4.29 17.52
CA SER A 105 -2.38 -3.61 18.81
C SER A 105 -1.78 -2.19 18.74
N THR A 106 -1.39 -1.70 17.56
CA THR A 106 -0.77 -0.37 17.45
C THR A 106 -1.77 0.75 17.65
N ALA A 107 -1.35 1.77 18.40
CA ALA A 107 -2.07 3.04 18.53
C ALA A 107 -1.80 4.03 17.37
N ILE A 108 -0.99 3.64 16.36
CA ILE A 108 -0.68 4.50 15.21
C ILE A 108 -1.94 4.69 14.34
N GLY A 109 -2.63 5.80 14.57
CA GLY A 109 -3.80 6.21 13.80
C GLY A 109 -3.46 7.12 12.61
N GLY A 110 -4.49 7.50 11.87
CA GLY A 110 -4.36 8.38 10.69
C GLY A 110 -3.69 9.72 10.99
N SER A 111 -3.93 10.33 12.17
CA SER A 111 -3.28 11.60 12.55
C SER A 111 -1.77 11.45 12.75
N SER A 112 -1.29 10.31 13.26
CA SER A 112 0.14 10.02 13.38
C SER A 112 0.79 9.82 12.01
N LEU A 113 0.08 9.19 11.08
CA LEU A 113 0.57 8.98 9.71
C LEU A 113 0.58 10.26 8.89
N GLU A 114 -0.40 11.15 9.09
CA GLU A 114 -0.43 12.48 8.48
C GLU A 114 0.77 13.32 8.94
N ALA A 115 1.04 13.33 10.24
CA ALA A 115 2.20 14.00 10.79
C ALA A 115 3.53 13.38 10.27
N LEU A 116 3.59 12.05 10.19
CA LEU A 116 4.74 11.33 9.64
C LEU A 116 4.95 11.64 8.15
N ARG A 117 3.86 11.83 7.39
CA ARG A 117 3.92 12.27 5.98
C ARG A 117 4.56 13.65 5.89
N GLU A 118 4.11 14.62 6.67
CA GLU A 118 4.68 15.98 6.66
C GLU A 118 6.17 15.97 6.98
N PHE A 119 6.55 15.24 8.03
CA PHE A 119 7.96 15.08 8.39
C PHE A 119 8.76 14.40 7.28
N THR A 120 8.22 13.35 6.66
CA THR A 120 8.88 12.68 5.53
C THR A 120 9.03 13.62 4.33
N ARG A 121 8.03 14.46 4.03
CA ARG A 121 8.08 15.45 2.94
C ARG A 121 9.15 16.50 3.16
N MET A 122 9.30 16.95 4.41
CA MET A 122 10.36 17.88 4.81
C MET A 122 11.74 17.27 4.52
N ILE A 123 11.98 16.03 4.95
CA ILE A 123 13.26 15.34 4.70
C ILE A 123 13.48 15.09 3.20
N VAL A 124 12.46 14.72 2.42
CA VAL A 124 12.57 14.61 0.94
C VAL A 124 13.05 15.94 0.33
N SER A 125 12.51 17.05 0.82
CA SER A 125 12.81 18.39 0.30
C SER A 125 14.24 18.81 0.64
N GLN A 126 14.68 18.54 1.87
CA GLN A 126 16.06 18.78 2.33
C GLN A 126 17.06 17.93 1.51
N GLU A 127 16.81 16.64 1.35
CA GLU A 127 17.69 15.75 0.58
C GLU A 127 17.72 16.10 -0.91
N ALA A 128 16.61 16.58 -1.47
CA ALA A 128 16.59 17.09 -2.84
C ALA A 128 17.47 18.35 -2.98
N ALA A 129 17.50 19.22 -1.98
CA ALA A 129 18.35 20.42 -1.99
C ALA A 129 19.85 20.09 -1.88
N THR A 130 20.22 19.05 -1.13
CA THR A 130 21.63 18.63 -0.97
C THR A 130 22.13 17.70 -2.07
N TRP A 131 21.23 17.01 -2.76
CA TRP A 131 21.57 16.02 -3.79
C TRP A 131 20.97 16.34 -5.17
N PRO A 132 21.68 17.10 -6.03
CA PRO A 132 21.16 17.56 -7.32
C PRO A 132 20.69 16.43 -8.26
N ALA A 133 21.33 15.26 -8.22
CA ALA A 133 20.94 14.13 -9.06
C ALA A 133 19.59 13.53 -8.62
N TYR A 134 19.29 13.52 -7.31
CA TYR A 134 17.99 13.09 -6.79
C TYR A 134 16.90 14.12 -7.12
N ALA A 135 17.18 15.41 -6.93
CA ALA A 135 16.27 16.49 -7.38
C ALA A 135 15.95 16.41 -8.88
N THR A 136 16.97 16.20 -9.72
CA THR A 136 16.77 16.03 -11.17
C THR A 136 15.89 14.82 -11.47
N ALA A 137 16.07 13.73 -10.73
CA ALA A 137 15.25 12.53 -10.91
C ALA A 137 13.81 12.73 -10.43
N LEU A 138 13.60 13.50 -9.36
CA LEU A 138 12.28 13.93 -8.88
C LEU A 138 11.55 14.75 -9.93
N ILE A 139 12.19 15.77 -10.49
CA ILE A 139 11.58 16.63 -11.52
C ILE A 139 11.16 15.82 -12.76
N ASN A 140 12.02 14.89 -13.20
CA ASN A 140 11.80 14.10 -14.41
C ASN A 140 11.05 12.79 -14.19
N ARG A 141 10.43 12.58 -13.02
CA ARG A 141 9.82 11.28 -12.67
C ARG A 141 8.69 10.85 -13.61
N HIS A 142 7.94 11.82 -14.12
CA HIS A 142 6.78 11.64 -15.02
C HIS A 142 7.14 11.90 -16.48
N ALA A 143 8.43 12.17 -16.77
CA ALA A 143 8.87 12.40 -18.14
C ALA A 143 8.78 11.09 -18.94
N PRO A 144 8.22 11.10 -20.16
CA PRO A 144 8.08 9.89 -20.96
C PRO A 144 9.43 9.25 -21.32
N ASP A 145 10.51 10.03 -21.31
CA ASP A 145 11.88 9.63 -21.59
C ASP A 145 12.72 9.40 -20.31
N GLN A 146 12.08 9.22 -19.15
CA GLN A 146 12.76 8.97 -17.89
C GLN A 146 13.76 7.79 -18.02
N THR A 147 15.04 8.11 -17.88
CA THR A 147 16.12 7.14 -18.02
C THR A 147 16.15 6.13 -16.87
N LEU A 148 16.68 4.93 -17.14
CA LEU A 148 16.92 3.93 -16.10
C LEU A 148 17.82 4.47 -14.96
N LYS A 149 18.74 5.38 -15.29
CA LYS A 149 19.60 6.05 -14.32
C LYS A 149 18.79 6.93 -13.37
N GLN A 150 17.86 7.74 -13.88
CA GLN A 150 16.97 8.56 -13.04
C GLN A 150 16.07 7.70 -12.16
N ARG A 151 15.50 6.60 -12.69
CA ARG A 151 14.71 5.66 -11.88
C ARG A 151 15.50 5.07 -10.71
N ARG A 152 16.73 4.61 -10.96
CA ARG A 152 17.62 4.13 -9.90
C ARG A 152 17.94 5.21 -8.88
N MET A 153 18.08 6.45 -9.34
CA MET A 153 18.34 7.59 -8.47
C MET A 153 17.16 7.88 -7.54
N LEU A 154 15.92 7.85 -8.05
CA LEU A 154 14.71 7.97 -7.23
C LEU A 154 14.63 6.88 -6.17
N ILE A 155 14.81 5.62 -6.57
CA ILE A 155 14.77 4.48 -5.63
C ILE A 155 15.84 4.64 -4.55
N THR A 156 17.04 5.09 -4.94
CA THR A 156 18.14 5.28 -3.99
C THR A 156 17.86 6.44 -3.04
N GLY A 157 17.39 7.58 -3.55
CA GLY A 157 17.01 8.73 -2.72
C GLY A 157 15.87 8.43 -1.77
N ASN A 158 14.82 7.74 -2.22
CA ASN A 158 13.72 7.34 -1.35
C ASN A 158 14.20 6.42 -0.22
N HIS A 159 15.15 5.53 -0.52
CA HIS A 159 15.77 4.70 0.51
C HIS A 159 16.61 5.51 1.51
N VAL A 160 17.37 6.50 1.05
CA VAL A 160 18.14 7.41 1.92
C VAL A 160 17.21 8.19 2.84
N VAL A 161 16.17 8.82 2.28
CA VAL A 161 15.13 9.53 3.05
C VAL A 161 14.51 8.63 4.10
N THR A 162 14.14 7.40 3.71
CA THR A 162 13.53 6.42 4.63
C THR A 162 14.46 6.13 5.81
N MET A 163 15.75 5.88 5.53
CA MET A 163 16.75 5.60 6.55
C MET A 163 16.96 6.79 7.49
N LEU A 164 16.98 8.02 6.96
CA LEU A 164 17.12 9.25 7.75
C LEU A 164 15.93 9.47 8.69
N VAL A 165 14.70 9.37 8.17
CA VAL A 165 13.49 9.50 8.98
C VAL A 165 13.45 8.44 10.09
N CYS A 166 13.73 7.18 9.75
CA CYS A 166 13.74 6.09 10.75
C CYS A 166 14.86 6.25 11.78
N ASP A 167 16.04 6.73 11.37
CA ASP A 167 17.13 7.04 12.29
C ASP A 167 16.71 8.14 13.27
N ILE A 168 16.17 9.26 12.79
CA ILE A 168 15.73 10.36 13.65
C ILE A 168 14.68 9.88 14.66
N ILE A 169 13.69 9.10 14.23
CA ILE A 169 12.68 8.51 15.12
C ILE A 169 13.33 7.61 16.17
N PHE A 170 14.26 6.74 15.76
CA PHE A 170 14.99 5.85 16.66
C PHE A 170 15.83 6.61 17.67
N GLN A 171 16.58 7.64 17.25
CA GLN A 171 17.36 8.48 18.16
C GLN A 171 16.48 9.23 19.15
N ALA A 172 15.37 9.79 18.68
CA ALA A 172 14.44 10.55 19.50
C ALA A 172 13.74 9.67 20.56
N THR A 173 13.68 8.36 20.36
CA THR A 173 13.12 7.36 21.31
C THR A 173 14.18 6.56 22.06
N LEU A 174 15.46 6.76 21.74
CA LEU A 174 16.58 6.03 22.34
C LEU A 174 16.66 6.18 23.87
N PRO A 175 16.39 7.36 24.48
CA PRO A 175 16.38 7.49 25.94
C PRO A 175 15.39 6.52 26.61
N GLN A 176 14.15 6.42 26.10
CA GLN A 176 13.12 5.53 26.64
C GLN A 176 13.48 4.06 26.43
N LEU A 177 14.02 3.72 25.26
CA LEU A 177 14.51 2.36 24.98
C LEU A 177 15.60 1.95 25.98
N ARG A 178 16.51 2.86 26.35
CA ARG A 178 17.60 2.61 27.32
C ARG A 178 17.14 2.52 28.75
N GLU A 179 16.16 3.31 29.12
CA GLU A 179 15.54 3.24 30.44
C GLU A 179 14.83 1.89 30.62
N ARG A 180 14.16 1.41 29.56
CA ARG A 180 13.29 0.24 29.63
C ARG A 180 13.99 -1.09 29.40
N TYR A 181 14.99 -1.15 28.53
CA TYR A 181 15.56 -2.41 28.05
C TYR A 181 17.04 -2.58 28.41
N SER A 182 17.39 -3.80 28.80
CA SER A 182 18.78 -4.24 28.95
C SER A 182 19.49 -4.38 27.60
N THR A 183 20.82 -4.46 27.62
CA THR A 183 21.64 -4.71 26.41
C THR A 183 21.28 -6.02 25.69
N SER A 184 20.85 -7.07 26.41
CA SER A 184 20.39 -8.31 25.76
C SER A 184 19.03 -8.14 25.08
N GLU A 185 18.13 -7.38 25.69
CA GLU A 185 16.79 -7.13 25.16
C GLU A 185 16.85 -6.22 23.93
N ILE A 186 17.72 -5.20 23.91
CA ILE A 186 17.88 -4.37 22.71
C ILE A 186 18.41 -5.18 21.52
N ILE A 187 19.29 -6.17 21.73
CA ILE A 187 19.72 -7.08 20.66
C ILE A 187 18.52 -7.86 20.11
N GLY A 188 17.60 -8.26 21.00
CA GLY A 188 16.33 -8.87 20.64
C GLY A 188 15.43 -7.93 19.83
N PHE A 189 15.28 -6.68 20.27
CA PHE A 189 14.55 -5.62 19.55
C PHE A 189 15.12 -5.44 18.13
N ILE A 190 16.45 -5.28 18.00
CA ILE A 190 17.15 -5.08 16.72
C ILE A 190 16.99 -6.30 15.79
N ARG A 191 16.88 -7.51 16.35
CA ARG A 191 16.57 -8.72 15.57
C ARG A 191 15.13 -8.73 15.07
N ALA A 192 14.16 -8.39 15.91
CA ALA A 192 12.76 -8.29 15.52
C ALA A 192 12.55 -7.17 14.47
N HIS A 193 13.17 -6.01 14.67
CA HIS A 193 13.18 -4.90 13.69
C HIS A 193 13.71 -5.35 12.31
N ARG A 194 14.68 -6.26 12.29
CA ARG A 194 15.19 -6.84 11.04
C ARG A 194 14.30 -7.93 10.45
N GLN A 195 13.57 -8.71 11.23
CA GLN A 195 12.85 -9.89 10.73
C GLN A 195 11.75 -9.53 9.71
N GLU A 196 11.09 -8.39 9.89
CA GLU A 196 10.08 -7.90 8.96
C GLU A 196 10.65 -7.61 7.55
N TYR A 197 11.94 -7.27 7.43
CA TYR A 197 12.60 -7.12 6.13
C TYR A 197 12.69 -8.42 5.30
N LEU A 198 12.45 -9.58 5.93
CA LEU A 198 12.59 -10.90 5.30
C LEU A 198 11.26 -11.49 4.82
N PHE A 199 10.11 -10.97 5.26
CA PHE A 199 8.81 -11.46 4.77
C PHE A 199 8.58 -10.97 3.33
N LEU A 200 8.79 -11.90 2.38
CA LEU A 200 8.71 -11.65 0.94
C LEU A 200 7.27 -11.46 0.41
N ASP A 201 6.27 -11.94 1.15
CA ASP A 201 4.85 -11.74 0.81
C ASP A 201 4.31 -10.40 1.31
N ASP A 202 5.19 -9.52 1.78
CA ASP A 202 4.78 -8.19 2.18
C ASP A 202 4.71 -7.26 0.98
N THR A 203 3.70 -7.49 0.16
CA THR A 203 3.21 -6.45 -0.74
C THR A 203 2.74 -5.31 0.16
N LEU A 204 3.62 -4.33 0.36
CA LEU A 204 3.20 -2.98 0.73
C LEU A 204 1.95 -2.62 -0.09
N PRO A 205 1.04 -1.80 0.45
CA PRO A 205 -0.03 -1.20 -0.33
C PRO A 205 0.62 -0.22 -1.29
N TRP A 206 1.33 -0.76 -2.27
CA TRP A 206 1.76 -0.03 -3.40
C TRP A 206 0.45 0.46 -4.01
N PRO A 207 0.34 1.78 -4.29
CA PRO A 207 -0.60 2.14 -5.33
C PRO A 207 -0.19 1.22 -6.46
N SER A 208 -1.14 0.55 -7.07
CA SER A 208 -0.87 -0.14 -8.32
C SER A 208 -0.54 0.97 -9.31
N VAL A 209 0.65 1.57 -9.22
CA VAL A 209 1.50 1.87 -10.35
C VAL A 209 1.71 0.49 -10.93
N GLY A 210 0.67 -0.01 -11.60
CA GLY A 210 0.89 -0.86 -12.73
C GLY A 210 2.01 -0.13 -13.44
N MET A 211 3.16 -0.79 -13.57
CA MET A 211 3.96 -0.50 -14.73
C MET A 211 2.98 -0.74 -15.86
N VAL A 212 2.23 0.31 -16.26
CA VAL A 212 1.43 0.30 -17.46
C VAL A 212 2.50 0.03 -18.46
N GLN A 213 2.53 -1.21 -18.94
CA GLN A 213 3.51 -1.58 -19.92
C GLN A 213 3.11 -0.70 -21.10
N TYR A 214 3.88 0.36 -21.37
CA TYR A 214 3.49 1.37 -22.35
C TYR A 214 3.27 0.75 -23.74
N ALA A 215 3.87 -0.43 -23.97
CA ALA A 215 3.43 -1.35 -24.99
C ALA A 215 2.25 -2.16 -24.46
N VAL A 216 1.04 -1.80 -24.90
CA VAL A 216 -0.18 -2.62 -24.79
C VAL A 216 0.20 -4.04 -25.19
N ASN A 217 0.32 -4.93 -24.22
CA ASN A 217 0.40 -6.34 -24.52
C ASN A 217 -0.94 -6.96 -24.16
N ASN A 218 -1.32 -8.04 -24.83
CA ASN A 218 -2.60 -8.69 -24.53
C ASN A 218 -2.56 -9.46 -23.19
N THR A 219 -1.76 -9.02 -22.20
CA THR A 219 -1.82 -9.64 -20.87
C THR A 219 -3.12 -9.22 -20.19
N GLU A 220 -3.77 -10.20 -19.58
CA GLU A 220 -5.12 -10.05 -19.04
C GLU A 220 -5.19 -9.03 -17.89
N THR A 221 -4.05 -8.65 -17.31
CA THR A 221 -3.92 -7.69 -16.21
C THR A 221 -4.07 -6.22 -16.60
N GLU A 222 -4.01 -5.89 -17.90
CA GLU A 222 -4.03 -4.48 -18.36
C GLU A 222 -5.44 -3.99 -18.75
N TYR A 223 -6.47 -4.81 -18.57
CA TYR A 223 -7.84 -4.49 -18.94
C TYR A 223 -8.73 -4.33 -17.72
N ARG A 224 -9.62 -3.34 -17.78
CA ARG A 224 -10.75 -3.21 -16.86
C ARG A 224 -12.05 -3.51 -17.59
N ALA A 225 -12.99 -4.07 -16.84
CA ALA A 225 -14.31 -4.35 -17.37
C ALA A 225 -15.11 -3.03 -17.52
N ALA A 226 -15.69 -2.82 -18.69
CA ALA A 226 -16.40 -1.61 -19.10
C ALA A 226 -17.80 -1.93 -19.62
N GLY A 227 -18.60 -0.89 -19.86
CA GLY A 227 -20.00 -1.02 -20.31
C GLY A 227 -20.95 -1.38 -19.16
N GLU A 228 -22.16 -1.82 -19.50
CA GLU A 228 -23.16 -2.23 -18.51
C GLU A 228 -22.71 -3.48 -17.74
N ARG A 229 -23.04 -3.58 -16.44
CA ARG A 229 -22.84 -4.83 -15.68
C ARG A 229 -23.78 -5.90 -16.21
N ILE A 230 -23.31 -7.14 -16.23
CA ILE A 230 -24.13 -8.30 -16.60
C ILE A 230 -24.96 -8.68 -15.38
N GLY A 231 -26.28 -8.78 -15.55
CA GLY A 231 -27.19 -9.15 -14.47
C GLY A 231 -26.98 -10.60 -14.02
N PRO A 232 -27.12 -10.91 -12.72
CA PRO A 232 -26.84 -12.24 -12.18
C PRO A 232 -27.65 -13.37 -12.84
N TRP A 233 -28.89 -13.07 -13.23
CA TRP A 233 -29.78 -14.00 -13.94
C TRP A 233 -29.22 -14.48 -15.29
N GLU A 234 -28.28 -13.76 -15.90
CA GLU A 234 -27.67 -14.20 -17.16
C GLU A 234 -26.70 -15.36 -16.95
N TYR A 235 -26.01 -15.44 -15.81
CA TYR A 235 -24.90 -16.38 -15.59
C TYR A 235 -25.11 -17.37 -14.43
N CYS A 236 -26.04 -17.11 -13.51
CA CYS A 236 -26.31 -18.00 -12.39
C CYS A 236 -27.74 -17.91 -11.86
N THR A 237 -28.10 -18.85 -11.00
CA THR A 237 -29.30 -18.81 -10.17
C THR A 237 -28.92 -19.01 -8.71
N PRO A 238 -29.60 -18.35 -7.75
CA PRO A 238 -29.47 -18.69 -6.34
C PRO A 238 -29.66 -20.18 -6.10
N THR A 239 -28.82 -20.76 -5.25
CA THR A 239 -28.98 -22.16 -4.82
C THR A 239 -28.92 -22.24 -3.31
N GLY A 240 -29.83 -23.02 -2.73
CA GLY A 240 -29.70 -23.43 -1.35
C GLY A 240 -28.76 -24.63 -1.21
N ALA A 241 -28.59 -25.44 -2.27
CA ALA A 241 -27.97 -26.75 -2.18
C ALA A 241 -26.59 -26.70 -1.50
N ALA A 242 -26.50 -27.41 -0.36
CA ALA A 242 -25.23 -27.72 0.26
C ALA A 242 -24.43 -28.62 -0.69
N SER A 243 -23.26 -28.17 -1.11
CA SER A 243 -22.25 -29.05 -1.66
C SER A 243 -21.04 -29.03 -0.75
N ASP A 244 -20.45 -30.20 -0.47
CA ASP A 244 -19.17 -30.31 0.27
C ASP A 244 -17.99 -29.87 -0.63
N THR A 245 -18.23 -28.90 -1.51
CA THR A 245 -17.29 -28.42 -2.51
C THR A 245 -16.76 -27.05 -2.08
N GLU A 246 -15.53 -26.75 -2.47
CA GLU A 246 -14.92 -25.44 -2.28
C GLU A 246 -15.18 -24.53 -3.48
N CYS A 247 -15.36 -23.23 -3.23
CA CYS A 247 -15.46 -22.24 -4.30
C CYS A 247 -14.08 -22.10 -4.96
N SER A 248 -13.95 -22.45 -6.24
CA SER A 248 -12.65 -22.42 -6.93
C SER A 248 -12.09 -21.00 -7.19
N ILE A 249 -12.83 -19.94 -6.82
CA ILE A 249 -12.38 -18.54 -6.95
C ILE A 249 -11.65 -18.11 -5.67
N CYS A 250 -12.28 -18.27 -4.51
CA CYS A 250 -11.73 -17.85 -3.21
C CYS A 250 -11.12 -19.00 -2.39
N MET A 251 -11.20 -20.24 -2.89
CA MET A 251 -10.76 -21.47 -2.22
C MET A 251 -11.37 -21.68 -0.83
N SER A 252 -12.56 -21.12 -0.59
CA SER A 252 -13.29 -21.27 0.67
C SER A 252 -14.49 -22.19 0.51
N LYS A 253 -14.89 -22.86 1.59
CA LYS A 253 -16.03 -23.79 1.58
C LYS A 253 -17.34 -23.09 1.20
N ILE A 254 -18.18 -23.80 0.43
CA ILE A 254 -19.56 -23.41 0.17
C ILE A 254 -20.40 -23.76 1.40
N PHE A 255 -21.20 -22.81 1.89
CA PHE A 255 -21.99 -23.02 3.09
C PHE A 255 -23.16 -24.00 2.83
N PRO A 256 -23.48 -24.90 3.76
CA PRO A 256 -24.60 -25.81 3.60
C PRO A 256 -25.96 -25.10 3.68
N GLU A 257 -26.94 -25.63 2.96
CA GLU A 257 -28.34 -25.21 2.93
C GLU A 257 -28.91 -25.01 4.34
N GLY A 258 -29.57 -23.88 4.58
CA GLY A 258 -30.20 -23.57 5.86
C GLY A 258 -29.28 -22.98 6.93
N SER A 259 -27.96 -22.94 6.73
CA SER A 259 -27.13 -22.03 7.51
C SER A 259 -27.33 -20.62 6.97
N VAL A 260 -28.38 -19.93 7.44
CA VAL A 260 -28.41 -18.46 7.47
C VAL A 260 -27.37 -18.01 8.50
N GLN A 261 -26.12 -18.42 8.31
CA GLN A 261 -25.04 -17.62 8.82
C GLN A 261 -24.90 -16.52 7.78
N THR A 262 -25.54 -15.40 8.09
CA THR A 262 -24.89 -14.10 7.95
C THR A 262 -23.56 -14.16 8.69
N VAL A 263 -22.59 -14.93 8.15
CA VAL A 263 -21.20 -14.69 8.48
C VAL A 263 -20.92 -13.36 7.82
N VAL A 264 -21.06 -12.33 8.63
CA VAL A 264 -20.67 -10.97 8.32
C VAL A 264 -19.14 -10.98 8.21
N VAL A 265 -18.62 -11.48 7.11
CA VAL A 265 -17.24 -11.26 6.71
C VAL A 265 -17.26 -9.87 6.07
N HIS A 266 -16.98 -8.84 6.87
CA HIS A 266 -17.02 -7.42 6.45
C HIS A 266 -18.40 -6.87 6.01
N ASN A 267 -19.51 -7.16 6.70
CA ASN A 267 -20.85 -6.61 6.39
C ASN A 267 -21.47 -7.05 5.05
N VAL A 268 -20.96 -8.11 4.40
CA VAL A 268 -21.52 -8.63 3.15
C VAL A 268 -22.26 -9.95 3.38
N VAL A 269 -23.52 -10.03 2.93
CA VAL A 269 -24.30 -11.26 2.91
C VAL A 269 -23.76 -12.18 1.83
N VAL A 270 -23.21 -13.33 2.21
CA VAL A 270 -22.64 -14.31 1.27
C VAL A 270 -23.72 -15.31 0.87
N GLN A 271 -24.24 -15.20 -0.36
CA GLN A 271 -25.20 -16.13 -0.94
C GLN A 271 -24.51 -17.12 -1.88
N ASN A 272 -24.88 -18.40 -1.89
CA ASN A 272 -24.39 -19.36 -2.87
C ASN A 272 -25.21 -19.29 -4.17
N VAL A 273 -24.54 -19.49 -5.30
CA VAL A 273 -25.16 -19.52 -6.62
C VAL A 273 -24.66 -20.69 -7.43
N ILE A 274 -25.53 -21.23 -8.29
CA ILE A 274 -25.21 -22.28 -9.24
C ILE A 274 -25.22 -21.72 -10.66
N THR A 275 -24.20 -22.08 -11.42
CA THR A 275 -24.09 -21.72 -12.85
C THR A 275 -24.93 -22.66 -13.71
N LYS A 276 -25.19 -22.29 -14.98
CA LYS A 276 -25.93 -23.14 -15.93
C LYS A 276 -25.29 -24.52 -16.16
N CYS A 277 -23.97 -24.65 -15.94
CA CYS A 277 -23.25 -25.91 -16.04
C CYS A 277 -23.20 -26.70 -14.71
N GLY A 278 -23.87 -26.23 -13.66
CA GLY A 278 -24.01 -26.94 -12.39
C GLY A 278 -22.93 -26.66 -11.34
N HIS A 279 -21.91 -25.86 -11.64
CA HIS A 279 -20.87 -25.51 -10.65
C HIS A 279 -21.36 -24.42 -9.69
N VAL A 280 -20.99 -24.56 -8.42
CA VAL A 280 -21.44 -23.70 -7.31
C VAL A 280 -20.33 -22.76 -6.85
N PHE A 281 -20.69 -21.50 -6.58
CA PHE A 281 -19.78 -20.43 -6.14
C PHE A 281 -20.47 -19.54 -5.10
N HIS A 282 -19.69 -18.75 -4.36
CA HIS A 282 -20.25 -17.58 -3.67
C HIS A 282 -20.64 -16.52 -4.71
N TRP A 283 -21.82 -15.90 -4.54
CA TRP A 283 -22.36 -14.88 -5.44
C TRP A 283 -21.35 -13.76 -5.67
N ALA A 284 -20.77 -13.20 -4.61
CA ALA A 284 -19.80 -12.10 -4.71
C ALA A 284 -18.54 -12.50 -5.50
N CYS A 285 -18.08 -13.75 -5.34
CA CYS A 285 -16.92 -14.25 -6.08
C CYS A 285 -17.22 -14.39 -7.58
N LEU A 286 -18.37 -14.98 -7.92
CA LEU A 286 -18.76 -15.16 -9.31
C LEU A 286 -19.13 -13.83 -9.99
N ASP A 287 -19.77 -12.91 -9.26
CA ASP A 287 -20.09 -11.58 -9.76
C ASP A 287 -18.81 -10.77 -10.02
N GLY A 288 -17.85 -10.78 -9.09
CA GLY A 288 -16.53 -10.17 -9.29
C GLY A 288 -15.77 -10.80 -10.47
N TRP A 289 -15.86 -12.12 -10.66
CA TRP A 289 -15.28 -12.79 -11.82
C TRP A 289 -15.86 -12.27 -13.14
N VAL A 290 -17.19 -12.22 -13.26
CA VAL A 290 -17.89 -11.80 -14.49
C VAL A 290 -17.74 -10.31 -14.74
N ASN A 291 -17.93 -9.49 -13.70
CA ASN A 291 -18.09 -8.06 -13.82
C ASN A 291 -16.82 -7.26 -13.51
N GLU A 292 -15.81 -7.79 -12.81
CA GLU A 292 -14.69 -6.97 -12.30
C GLU A 292 -13.31 -7.45 -12.77
N SER A 293 -13.15 -8.74 -13.10
CA SER A 293 -11.84 -9.32 -13.43
C SER A 293 -11.13 -8.70 -14.64
N GLY A 294 -11.86 -8.11 -15.59
CA GLY A 294 -11.30 -7.61 -16.85
C GLY A 294 -10.75 -8.73 -17.78
N MET A 295 -10.85 -10.00 -17.38
CA MET A 295 -10.29 -11.14 -18.11
C MET A 295 -11.06 -11.43 -19.40
N LYS A 296 -10.38 -12.02 -20.40
CA LYS A 296 -11.02 -12.43 -21.66
C LYS A 296 -12.06 -13.52 -21.50
N THR A 297 -11.88 -14.34 -20.47
CA THR A 297 -12.68 -15.52 -20.15
C THR A 297 -13.65 -15.27 -19.00
N SER A 298 -13.87 -14.01 -18.60
CA SER A 298 -14.77 -13.65 -17.49
C SER A 298 -16.21 -14.12 -17.70
N ASN A 299 -16.62 -14.37 -18.95
CA ASN A 299 -17.94 -14.88 -19.30
C ASN A 299 -18.04 -16.42 -19.32
N THR A 300 -16.99 -17.11 -18.88
CA THR A 300 -16.94 -18.58 -18.81
C THR A 300 -16.84 -19.06 -17.37
N CYS A 301 -17.39 -20.24 -17.10
CA CYS A 301 -17.32 -20.87 -15.78
C CYS A 301 -15.86 -21.10 -15.37
N PRO A 302 -15.42 -20.64 -14.17
CA PRO A 302 -14.05 -20.83 -13.70
C PRO A 302 -13.61 -22.31 -13.64
N THR A 303 -14.55 -23.24 -13.46
CA THR A 303 -14.26 -24.67 -13.31
C THR A 303 -14.18 -25.39 -14.65
N CYS A 304 -15.22 -25.29 -15.49
CA CYS A 304 -15.32 -26.08 -16.73
C CYS A 304 -15.23 -25.27 -18.02
N ARG A 305 -15.09 -23.94 -17.93
CA ARG A 305 -15.01 -23.00 -19.06
C ARG A 305 -16.24 -22.96 -19.98
N THR A 306 -17.36 -23.56 -19.57
CA THR A 306 -18.64 -23.39 -20.27
C THR A 306 -19.03 -21.91 -20.26
N VAL A 307 -19.46 -21.38 -21.41
CA VAL A 307 -19.92 -19.99 -21.54
C VAL A 307 -21.19 -19.81 -20.70
N MET A 308 -21.17 -18.85 -19.78
CA MET A 308 -22.28 -18.57 -18.87
C MET A 308 -23.18 -17.45 -19.40
N CYS A 309 -22.55 -16.39 -19.92
CA CYS A 309 -23.20 -15.17 -20.39
C CYS A 309 -22.46 -14.55 -21.60
N ARG A 310 -22.98 -13.42 -22.10
CA ARG A 310 -22.29 -12.60 -23.10
C ARG A 310 -20.94 -12.07 -22.58
N PRO A 311 -19.93 -11.87 -23.45
CA PRO A 311 -18.67 -11.25 -23.03
C PRO A 311 -18.89 -9.77 -22.68
N ARG A 312 -18.23 -9.31 -21.61
CA ARG A 312 -18.27 -7.91 -21.21
C ARG A 312 -17.30 -7.08 -22.06
N GLN A 313 -17.64 -5.80 -22.29
CA GLN A 313 -16.72 -4.87 -22.91
C GLN A 313 -15.52 -4.66 -21.98
N ARG A 314 -14.34 -4.50 -22.56
CA ARG A 314 -13.08 -4.33 -21.83
C ARG A 314 -12.34 -3.15 -22.42
N VAL A 315 -11.82 -2.30 -21.56
CA VAL A 315 -11.02 -1.14 -21.96
C VAL A 315 -9.65 -1.30 -21.34
N HIS A 316 -8.62 -1.06 -22.15
CA HIS A 316 -7.25 -1.06 -21.66
C HIS A 316 -7.06 0.13 -20.70
N ILE A 317 -6.41 -0.08 -19.56
CA ILE A 317 -6.27 0.94 -18.50
C ILE A 317 -5.67 2.26 -19.03
N SER A 318 -4.77 2.18 -20.01
CA SER A 318 -4.18 3.37 -20.64
C SER A 318 -5.19 4.22 -21.44
N MET A 319 -6.23 3.62 -22.00
CA MET A 319 -7.26 4.32 -22.79
C MET A 319 -8.30 5.01 -21.90
N ASP A 320 -8.56 4.47 -20.72
CA ASP A 320 -9.52 5.02 -19.75
C ASP A 320 -9.08 6.41 -19.26
N SER A 321 -7.77 6.62 -19.15
CA SER A 321 -7.18 7.90 -18.73
C SER A 321 -7.40 9.02 -19.74
N ALA A 322 -7.56 8.70 -21.03
CA ALA A 322 -7.81 9.69 -22.08
C ALA A 322 -9.28 10.16 -22.09
N ALA A 323 -10.23 9.28 -21.73
CA ALA A 323 -11.65 9.60 -21.75
C ALA A 323 -12.08 10.54 -20.59
N MET A 324 -11.43 10.44 -19.43
CA MET A 324 -11.72 11.32 -18.29
C MET A 324 -11.10 12.73 -18.42
N GLY A 325 -10.13 12.94 -19.29
CA GLY A 325 -9.46 14.23 -19.46
C GLY A 325 -10.20 15.26 -20.32
N ASP A 326 -11.21 14.85 -21.10
CA ASP A 326 -11.88 15.73 -22.08
C ASP A 326 -13.25 16.27 -21.60
N SER A 327 -13.86 15.63 -20.59
CA SER A 327 -15.16 16.06 -20.06
C SER A 327 -15.09 17.33 -19.20
N SER A 328 -13.94 17.63 -18.57
CA SER A 328 -13.77 18.85 -17.77
C SER A 328 -13.43 20.10 -18.58
N ARG A 329 -13.20 20.00 -19.91
CA ARG A 329 -12.77 21.13 -20.75
C ARG A 329 -13.91 21.78 -21.55
N ARG A 330 -15.07 21.13 -21.66
CA ARG A 330 -16.19 21.64 -22.48
C ARG A 330 -17.18 22.54 -21.73
N ASP A 331 -17.15 22.58 -20.40
CA ASP A 331 -18.06 23.44 -19.63
C ASP A 331 -17.52 24.87 -19.37
N ALA A 332 -16.25 25.14 -19.69
CA ALA A 332 -15.67 26.47 -19.51
C ALA A 332 -15.97 27.46 -20.66
N THR A 333 -16.43 26.98 -21.81
CA THR A 333 -16.66 27.81 -23.01
C THR A 333 -18.11 28.25 -23.21
N SER A 334 -19.04 27.84 -22.33
CA SER A 334 -20.46 28.18 -22.46
C SER A 334 -20.95 29.31 -21.54
N ILE A 335 -20.11 29.86 -20.66
CA ILE A 335 -20.51 30.97 -19.75
C ILE A 335 -20.15 32.36 -20.33
N SER A 336 -19.31 32.46 -21.36
CA SER A 336 -18.83 33.75 -21.88
C SER A 336 -19.74 34.44 -22.92
N ASN A 337 -20.97 33.96 -23.17
CA ASN A 337 -21.85 34.52 -24.22
C ASN A 337 -23.18 35.14 -23.72
N VAL A 338 -23.34 35.45 -22.43
CA VAL A 338 -24.60 36.01 -21.88
C VAL A 338 -24.47 37.43 -21.29
N LEU A 339 -23.32 38.10 -21.40
CA LEU A 339 -23.13 39.44 -20.80
C LEU A 339 -22.70 40.54 -21.80
N SER A 340 -23.29 40.53 -22.99
CA SER A 340 -23.09 41.59 -23.98
C SER A 340 -24.41 41.96 -24.67
N GLN A 341 -25.42 42.38 -23.90
CA GLN A 341 -26.59 43.11 -24.38
C GLN A 341 -27.31 43.67 -23.15
N ASP A 342 -26.94 44.89 -22.76
CA ASP A 342 -27.82 46.00 -22.35
C ASP A 342 -26.99 47.22 -21.93
#